data_AF-A0A1Y6CWA4-F1
#
_entry.id   AF-A0A1Y6CWA4-F1
#
_cell.length_a   1.000
_cell.length_b   1.000
_cell.length_c   1.000
_cell.angle_alpha   90.00
_cell.angle_beta   90.00
_cell.angle_gamma   90.00
#
_symmetry.space_group_name_H-M   'P 1'
#
loop_
_entity.id
_entity.type
_entity.pdbx_description
1 polymer ?
#
loop_
_entity_poly.entity_id
_entity_poly.type
_entity_poly.pdbx_seq_one_letter_code
_entity_poly.pdbx_strand_id
1 'polypeptide(L)'
;MNKCFKTLSGPVAILLATLCATPGLASQDERGGAENESHASGSDHHSGNPSDDSQGHSDGKTALAATLGGTVQAGASGRVKLRQQTRATRFEAELRIPLPADALAIPDRAAAETATLSLTLSHADGTAYAECDFDLTKTKRNKRSGLVKAEYKIQISLRRGVLQERFGLCDTDLSTEGAQQGVPAVQAGDSATVTTDTNGAAFLQGAF
;
A
#
# COMPACT_ATOMS: atom_id res chain seq x y z
N MET A 1 -35.41 -20.19 -43.45
CA MET A 1 -36.54 -19.66 -42.66
C MET A 1 -35.97 -19.26 -41.30
N ASN A 2 -35.59 -17.99 -41.12
CA ASN A 2 -36.42 -16.89 -40.55
C ASN A 2 -36.77 -17.18 -39.08
N LYS A 3 -36.42 -16.39 -38.05
CA LYS A 3 -36.04 -14.97 -37.95
C LYS A 3 -35.41 -14.69 -36.57
N CYS A 4 -34.56 -13.68 -36.52
CA CYS A 4 -34.13 -12.95 -35.33
C CYS A 4 -35.32 -12.41 -34.52
N PHE A 5 -35.18 -12.34 -33.19
CA PHE A 5 -35.98 -11.45 -32.36
C PHE A 5 -35.10 -10.41 -31.67
N LYS A 6 -35.53 -9.15 -31.85
CA LYS A 6 -34.93 -7.91 -31.39
C LYS A 6 -35.25 -7.66 -29.91
N THR A 7 -34.26 -7.05 -29.25
CA THR A 7 -34.29 -5.95 -28.29
C THR A 7 -35.65 -5.58 -27.65
N LEU A 8 -35.67 -5.56 -26.31
CA LEU A 8 -36.51 -4.66 -25.53
C LEU A 8 -35.64 -3.90 -24.53
N SER A 9 -35.58 -2.59 -24.74
CA SER A 9 -35.15 -1.56 -23.78
C SER A 9 -36.37 -1.18 -22.94
N GLY A 10 -36.22 -1.10 -21.62
CA GLY A 10 -37.24 -0.62 -20.71
C GLY A 10 -36.78 -0.65 -19.24
N PRO A 11 -36.95 0.44 -18.46
CA PRO A 11 -36.44 0.56 -17.10
C PRO A 11 -37.46 -0.02 -16.10
N VAL A 12 -37.02 -0.95 -15.24
CA VAL A 12 -37.84 -1.43 -14.13
C VAL A 12 -37.02 -1.38 -12.85
N ALA A 13 -37.45 -0.47 -11.98
CA ALA A 13 -37.08 -0.35 -10.58
C ALA A 13 -37.41 -1.65 -9.83
N ILE A 14 -36.44 -2.21 -9.09
CA ILE A 14 -36.70 -3.34 -8.19
C ILE A 14 -35.87 -3.19 -6.90
N LEU A 15 -36.63 -2.92 -5.84
CA LEU A 15 -36.50 -3.28 -4.42
C LEU A 15 -35.32 -2.76 -3.56
N LEU A 16 -35.66 -1.75 -2.72
CA LEU A 16 -35.27 -1.73 -1.31
C LEU A 16 -35.78 -3.00 -0.61
N ALA A 17 -34.91 -3.69 0.12
CA ALA A 17 -35.27 -4.64 1.15
C ALA A 17 -34.55 -4.30 2.46
N THR A 18 -35.33 -3.71 3.37
CA THR A 18 -35.04 -3.50 4.80
C THR A 18 -35.19 -4.82 5.55
N LEU A 19 -34.32 -5.17 6.50
CA LEU A 19 -34.68 -5.99 7.67
C LEU A 19 -33.60 -6.03 8.78
N CYS A 20 -34.03 -5.59 9.98
CA CYS A 20 -33.72 -5.95 11.38
C CYS A 20 -32.26 -6.27 11.80
N ALA A 21 -31.62 -5.50 12.71
CA ALA A 21 -31.89 -5.28 14.14
C ALA A 21 -31.58 -6.47 15.07
N THR A 22 -30.57 -6.32 15.93
CA THR A 22 -30.53 -6.84 17.31
C THR A 22 -29.61 -5.98 18.19
N PRO A 23 -30.06 -5.52 19.38
CA PRO A 23 -29.22 -4.93 20.42
C PRO A 23 -28.79 -5.99 21.45
N GLY A 24 -27.68 -5.76 22.15
CA GLY A 24 -27.24 -6.63 23.25
C GLY A 24 -26.11 -6.03 24.08
N LEU A 25 -26.46 -5.54 25.27
CA LEU A 25 -25.59 -5.09 26.35
C LEU A 25 -24.61 -6.18 26.83
N ALA A 26 -23.41 -5.78 27.24
CA ALA A 26 -22.84 -6.14 28.56
C ALA A 26 -21.57 -5.32 28.86
N SER A 27 -21.65 -4.52 29.93
CA SER A 27 -20.52 -4.01 30.70
C SER A 27 -19.66 -5.15 31.24
N GLN A 28 -18.35 -4.92 31.33
CA GLN A 28 -17.57 -5.38 32.49
C GLN A 28 -16.46 -4.39 32.82
N ASP A 29 -16.65 -3.81 34.00
CA ASP A 29 -15.74 -3.07 34.87
C ASP A 29 -14.73 -4.09 35.42
N GLU A 30 -13.42 -3.83 35.32
CA GLU A 30 -12.45 -4.37 36.31
C GLU A 30 -11.37 -3.33 36.62
N ARG A 31 -11.41 -2.91 37.88
CA ARG A 31 -10.37 -2.21 38.63
C ARG A 31 -9.18 -3.15 38.83
N GLY A 32 -7.98 -2.62 38.67
CA GLY A 32 -6.76 -3.29 39.11
C GLY A 32 -5.62 -2.29 39.24
N GLY A 33 -5.52 -1.68 40.42
CA GLY A 33 -4.35 -0.89 40.80
C GLY A 33 -3.16 -1.77 41.11
N ALA A 34 -1.96 -1.28 40.80
CA ALA A 34 -0.74 -1.64 41.50
C ALA A 34 0.22 -0.45 41.40
N GLU A 35 0.45 0.15 42.56
CA GLU A 35 1.49 1.10 42.89
C GLU A 35 2.84 0.38 42.83
N ASN A 36 3.90 1.01 42.29
CA ASN A 36 5.23 0.88 42.89
C ASN A 36 6.24 1.95 42.43
N GLU A 37 6.55 2.83 43.38
CA GLU A 37 7.87 3.29 43.83
C GLU A 37 9.05 3.42 42.83
N SER A 38 9.34 4.69 42.54
CA SER A 38 10.64 5.37 42.71
C SER A 38 11.93 4.54 42.77
N HIS A 39 12.84 4.79 41.81
CA HIS A 39 14.28 4.71 42.05
C HIS A 39 15.08 5.76 41.25
N ALA A 40 15.78 6.59 42.03
CA ALA A 40 17.12 7.15 41.84
C ALA A 40 17.43 8.11 40.67
N SER A 41 17.63 9.37 41.08
CA SER A 41 18.60 10.30 40.52
C SER A 41 19.97 9.67 40.27
N GLY A 42 20.50 9.85 39.06
CA GLY A 42 21.91 9.71 38.72
C GLY A 42 22.34 10.93 37.92
N SER A 43 22.96 11.89 38.61
CA SER A 43 23.56 13.08 38.04
C SER A 43 25.01 12.74 37.68
N ASP A 44 25.34 12.68 36.38
CA ASP A 44 26.73 12.68 35.94
C ASP A 44 26.95 13.75 34.87
N HIS A 45 27.69 14.76 35.30
CA HIS A 45 28.28 15.80 34.47
C HIS A 45 29.33 15.18 33.53
N HIS A 46 29.15 15.38 32.22
CA HIS A 46 30.27 15.38 31.29
C HIS A 46 30.24 16.64 30.45
N SER A 47 31.04 17.62 30.89
CA SER A 47 31.56 18.69 30.04
C SER A 47 32.45 18.07 28.96
N GLY A 48 31.96 18.09 27.73
CA GLY A 48 32.74 17.83 26.52
C GLY A 48 32.47 18.94 25.52
N ASN A 49 33.54 19.60 25.07
CA ASN A 49 33.55 20.79 24.22
C ASN A 49 32.59 20.78 23.02
N PRO A 50 31.99 21.93 22.68
CA PRO A 50 31.36 22.16 21.39
C PRO A 50 32.45 22.51 20.38
N SER A 51 32.93 21.52 19.64
CA SER A 51 33.85 21.74 18.53
C SER A 51 33.68 20.62 17.51
N ASP A 52 32.56 20.65 16.80
CA ASP A 52 32.61 20.34 15.38
C ASP A 52 31.37 20.95 14.71
N ASP A 53 31.57 22.08 14.04
CA ASP A 53 30.71 22.55 12.98
C ASP A 53 30.78 21.52 11.83
N SER A 54 30.18 20.36 12.05
CA SER A 54 29.67 19.54 10.97
C SER A 54 28.52 20.31 10.35
N GLN A 55 28.87 21.29 9.50
CA GLN A 55 28.07 21.68 8.36
C GLN A 55 27.80 20.41 7.58
N GLY A 56 26.74 19.72 7.98
CA GLY A 56 26.18 18.60 7.24
C GLY A 56 25.88 19.14 5.86
N HIS A 57 26.74 18.84 4.91
CA HIS A 57 26.34 18.69 3.52
C HIS A 57 25.24 17.64 3.56
N SER A 58 24.01 18.10 3.74
CA SER A 58 22.82 17.32 3.48
C SER A 58 22.86 17.08 1.98
N ASP A 59 23.59 16.04 1.56
CA ASP A 59 23.52 15.47 0.23
C ASP A 59 22.03 15.40 -0.10
N GLY A 60 21.55 16.29 -0.97
CA GLY A 60 20.13 16.67 -1.12
C GLY A 60 19.23 15.49 -1.44
N LYS A 61 18.93 14.70 -0.41
CA LYS A 61 18.32 13.37 -0.49
C LYS A 61 17.09 13.38 0.38
N THR A 62 15.97 13.68 -0.26
CA THR A 62 14.64 13.55 0.37
C THR A 62 14.18 12.11 0.23
N ALA A 63 13.63 11.54 1.30
CA ALA A 63 13.01 10.22 1.27
C ALA A 63 11.65 10.28 1.97
N LEU A 64 10.60 9.87 1.25
CA LEU A 64 9.26 9.65 1.79
C LEU A 64 9.00 8.15 1.82
N ALA A 65 8.25 7.68 2.83
CA ALA A 65 7.91 6.28 2.93
C ALA A 65 6.60 6.06 3.67
N ALA A 66 5.73 5.24 3.08
CA ALA A 66 4.50 4.76 3.69
C ALA A 66 4.65 3.27 4.03
N THR A 67 4.15 2.87 5.21
CA THR A 67 3.93 1.44 5.53
C THR A 67 2.47 1.13 5.26
N LEU A 68 2.20 0.08 4.49
CA LEU A 68 0.85 -0.32 4.16
C LEU A 68 0.40 -1.42 5.12
N GLY A 69 -0.64 -1.12 5.89
CA GLY A 69 -1.30 -2.04 6.81
C GLY A 69 -2.63 -2.51 6.24
N GLY A 70 -3.01 -3.75 6.52
CA GLY A 70 -4.23 -4.35 5.99
C GLY A 70 -5.18 -4.78 7.08
N THR A 71 -6.47 -4.61 6.83
CA THR A 71 -7.56 -5.10 7.68
C THR A 71 -8.17 -6.39 7.15
N VAL A 72 -8.03 -6.66 5.84
CA VAL A 72 -8.73 -7.75 5.14
C VAL A 72 -7.96 -9.07 5.18
N GLN A 73 -6.66 -9.06 4.86
CA GLN A 73 -5.82 -10.27 4.82
C GLN A 73 -4.77 -10.23 5.93
N ALA A 74 -4.92 -11.14 6.90
CA ALA A 74 -3.99 -11.24 8.02
C ALA A 74 -2.56 -11.52 7.54
N GLY A 75 -1.61 -10.71 8.01
CA GLY A 75 -0.19 -10.85 7.67
C GLY A 75 0.19 -10.36 6.27
N ALA A 76 -0.76 -9.84 5.47
CA ALA A 76 -0.43 -9.04 4.31
C ALA A 76 0.21 -7.73 4.77
N SER A 77 1.25 -7.30 4.07
CA SER A 77 1.99 -6.08 4.41
C SER A 77 2.59 -5.48 3.16
N GLY A 78 2.66 -4.16 3.11
CA GLY A 78 3.33 -3.45 2.03
C GLY A 78 4.17 -2.29 2.53
N ARG A 79 5.01 -1.77 1.63
CA ARG A 79 5.79 -0.55 1.87
C ARG A 79 5.98 0.19 0.56
N VAL A 80 5.78 1.49 0.59
CA VAL A 80 6.04 2.37 -0.55
C VAL A 80 7.09 3.40 -0.15
N LYS A 81 7.96 3.76 -1.09
CA LYS A 81 9.06 4.72 -0.88
C LYS A 81 9.28 5.57 -2.11
N LEU A 82 9.47 6.86 -1.88
CA LEU A 82 10.07 7.76 -2.85
C LEU A 82 11.44 8.20 -2.34
N ARG A 83 12.45 8.11 -3.19
CA ARG A 83 13.79 8.64 -2.94
C ARG A 83 14.14 9.63 -4.03
N GLN A 84 14.34 10.87 -3.65
CA GLN A 84 14.82 11.93 -4.52
C GLN A 84 16.29 12.18 -4.23
N GLN A 85 17.08 12.28 -5.29
CA GLN A 85 18.48 12.66 -5.28
C GLN A 85 18.68 13.65 -6.42
N THR A 86 19.72 14.48 -6.34
CA THR A 86 20.02 15.55 -7.32
C THR A 86 19.96 15.12 -8.80
N ARG A 87 20.23 13.83 -9.10
CA ARG A 87 20.24 13.30 -10.49
C ARG A 87 19.40 12.05 -10.69
N ALA A 88 18.63 11.66 -9.68
CA ALA A 88 17.85 10.43 -9.73
C ALA A 88 16.64 10.52 -8.79
N THR A 89 15.46 10.24 -9.33
CA THR A 89 14.26 9.96 -8.53
C THR A 89 13.95 8.48 -8.66
N ARG A 90 13.63 7.83 -7.55
CA ARG A 90 13.30 6.41 -7.51
C ARG A 90 12.08 6.16 -6.66
N PHE A 91 11.10 5.51 -7.25
CA PHE A 91 9.90 5.05 -6.60
C PHE A 91 9.97 3.52 -6.45
N GLU A 92 9.66 3.03 -5.26
CA GLU A 92 9.63 1.62 -4.93
C GLU A 92 8.36 1.29 -4.17
N ALA A 93 7.66 0.24 -4.58
CA ALA A 93 6.63 -0.39 -3.78
C ALA A 93 6.95 -1.88 -3.64
N GLU A 94 6.81 -2.42 -2.44
CA GLU A 94 6.92 -3.86 -2.18
C GLU A 94 5.68 -4.33 -1.44
N LEU A 95 5.13 -5.44 -1.90
CA LEU A 95 3.95 -6.06 -1.32
C LEU A 95 4.23 -7.54 -1.02
N ARG A 96 3.79 -7.99 0.15
CA ARG A 96 3.94 -9.38 0.61
C ARG A 96 2.60 -9.91 1.07
N ILE A 97 2.15 -10.99 0.44
CA ILE A 97 0.88 -11.64 0.73
C ILE A 97 1.15 -13.10 1.13
N PRO A 98 0.79 -13.52 2.36
CA PRO A 98 0.79 -14.93 2.75
C PRO A 98 -0.26 -15.71 1.96
N LEU A 99 0.07 -16.94 1.53
CA LEU A 99 -0.86 -17.84 0.86
C LEU A 99 -1.27 -19.01 1.78
N PRO A 100 -2.54 -19.47 1.71
CA PRO A 100 -3.64 -18.95 0.87
C PRO A 100 -4.13 -17.56 1.35
N ALA A 101 -4.60 -16.75 0.40
CA ALA A 101 -5.24 -15.46 0.66
C ALA A 101 -6.65 -15.44 0.05
N ASP A 102 -7.54 -16.23 0.66
CA ASP A 102 -8.91 -16.44 0.17
C ASP A 102 -9.72 -15.12 0.12
N ALA A 103 -9.47 -14.21 1.07
CA ALA A 103 -10.11 -12.89 1.11
C ALA A 103 -9.75 -12.00 -0.11
N LEU A 104 -8.65 -12.33 -0.80
CA LEU A 104 -8.20 -11.66 -2.02
C LEU A 104 -8.46 -12.49 -3.29
N ALA A 105 -9.16 -13.62 -3.16
CA ALA A 105 -9.33 -14.61 -4.23
C ALA A 105 -7.99 -15.17 -4.78
N ILE A 106 -6.97 -15.27 -3.92
CA ILE A 106 -5.65 -15.84 -4.26
C ILE A 106 -5.43 -17.12 -3.43
N PRO A 107 -6.05 -18.25 -3.82
CA PRO A 107 -6.01 -19.49 -3.02
C PRO A 107 -4.64 -20.17 -3.05
N ASP A 108 -3.83 -19.97 -4.10
CA ASP A 108 -2.57 -20.67 -4.26
C ASP A 108 -1.53 -19.87 -5.04
N ARG A 109 -0.41 -20.52 -5.33
CA ARG A 109 0.72 -19.93 -6.06
C ARG A 109 0.37 -19.61 -7.51
N ALA A 110 -0.39 -20.45 -8.20
CA ALA A 110 -0.72 -20.23 -9.59
C ALA A 110 -1.66 -19.02 -9.72
N ALA A 111 -2.64 -18.91 -8.83
CA ALA A 111 -3.49 -17.73 -8.73
C ALA A 111 -2.68 -16.46 -8.41
N ALA A 112 -1.68 -16.55 -7.53
CA ALA A 112 -0.81 -15.42 -7.22
C ALA A 112 0.02 -14.94 -8.42
N GLU A 113 0.42 -15.86 -9.30
CA GLU A 113 1.17 -15.59 -10.54
C GLU A 113 0.35 -14.87 -11.61
N THR A 114 -0.99 -14.95 -11.54
CA THR A 114 -1.89 -14.28 -12.47
C THR A 114 -2.73 -13.19 -11.79
N ALA A 115 -2.47 -12.87 -10.52
CA ALA A 115 -3.23 -11.87 -9.79
C ALA A 115 -2.85 -10.45 -10.24
N THR A 116 -3.84 -9.67 -10.63
CA THR A 116 -3.69 -8.25 -10.94
C THR A 116 -3.88 -7.44 -9.66
N LEU A 117 -2.80 -6.80 -9.22
CA LEU A 117 -2.77 -5.93 -8.05
C LEU A 117 -2.34 -4.53 -8.49
N SER A 118 -3.10 -3.53 -8.08
CA SER A 118 -2.85 -2.14 -8.46
C SER A 118 -2.66 -1.30 -7.20
N LEU A 119 -1.74 -0.35 -7.26
CA LEU A 119 -1.44 0.65 -6.25
C LEU A 119 -1.94 2.00 -6.75
N THR A 120 -2.98 2.53 -6.11
CA THR A 120 -3.45 3.88 -6.35
C THR A 120 -2.78 4.84 -5.37
N LEU A 121 -2.25 5.95 -5.91
CA LEU A 121 -1.76 7.06 -5.12
C LEU A 121 -2.75 8.22 -5.20
N SER A 122 -3.06 8.79 -4.05
CA SER A 122 -4.04 9.87 -3.93
C SER A 122 -3.51 11.00 -3.08
N HIS A 123 -3.87 12.22 -3.45
CA HIS A 123 -3.59 13.41 -2.65
C HIS A 123 -4.35 13.37 -1.33
N ALA A 124 -3.98 14.27 -0.40
CA ALA A 124 -4.61 14.39 0.91
C ALA A 124 -6.13 14.69 0.84
N ASP A 125 -6.62 15.24 -0.28
CA ASP A 125 -8.04 15.48 -0.55
C ASP A 125 -8.80 14.25 -1.09
N GLY A 126 -8.09 13.14 -1.30
CA GLY A 126 -8.62 11.89 -1.85
C GLY A 126 -8.57 11.79 -3.37
N THR A 127 -8.09 12.80 -4.08
CA THR A 127 -7.99 12.78 -5.54
C THR A 127 -6.88 11.83 -5.98
N ALA A 128 -7.22 10.76 -6.70
CA ALA A 128 -6.24 9.86 -7.29
C ALA A 128 -5.50 10.54 -8.44
N TYR A 129 -4.17 10.41 -8.46
CA TYR A 129 -3.31 11.04 -9.47
C TYR A 129 -2.37 10.07 -10.17
N ALA A 130 -2.13 8.90 -9.58
CA ALA A 130 -1.32 7.86 -10.21
C ALA A 130 -1.84 6.47 -9.84
N GLU A 131 -1.68 5.54 -10.77
CA GLU A 131 -2.01 4.13 -10.60
C GLU A 131 -0.84 3.30 -11.09
N CYS A 132 -0.46 2.29 -10.31
CA CYS A 132 0.66 1.43 -10.64
C CYS A 132 0.29 -0.04 -10.57
N ASP A 133 0.64 -0.79 -11.59
CA ASP A 133 0.47 -2.23 -11.60
C ASP A 133 1.70 -2.93 -11.03
N PHE A 134 1.45 -3.82 -10.09
CA PHE A 134 2.50 -4.62 -9.49
C PHE A 134 2.93 -5.75 -10.43
N ASP A 135 4.24 -5.95 -10.54
CA ASP A 135 4.78 -7.15 -11.17
C ASP A 135 5.07 -8.22 -10.12
N LEU A 136 4.61 -9.45 -10.36
CA LEU A 136 4.96 -10.57 -9.49
C LEU A 136 6.44 -10.90 -9.69
N THR A 137 7.23 -10.59 -8.66
CA THR A 137 8.65 -10.87 -8.74
C THR A 137 8.96 -12.32 -8.40
N LYS A 138 8.45 -12.81 -7.25
CA LYS A 138 8.79 -14.13 -6.70
C LYS A 138 7.72 -14.67 -5.77
N THR A 139 7.65 -15.99 -5.67
CA THR A 139 7.02 -16.70 -4.54
C THR A 139 8.10 -17.38 -3.70
N LYS A 140 8.03 -17.22 -2.38
CA LYS A 140 8.99 -17.81 -1.43
C LYS A 140 8.28 -18.71 -0.44
N ARG A 141 8.77 -19.94 -0.30
CA ARG A 141 8.35 -20.87 0.76
C ARG A 141 9.29 -20.74 1.95
N ASN A 142 8.74 -20.44 3.12
CA ASN A 142 9.50 -20.52 4.35
C ASN A 142 9.77 -21.99 4.69
N LYS A 143 11.04 -22.39 4.73
CA LYS A 143 11.43 -23.79 4.99
C LYS A 143 11.04 -24.28 6.39
N ARG A 144 10.92 -23.38 7.38
CA ARG A 144 10.60 -23.74 8.77
C ARG A 144 9.10 -23.83 9.01
N SER A 145 8.33 -22.85 8.55
CA SER A 145 6.87 -22.83 8.77
C SER A 145 6.07 -23.49 7.65
N GLY A 146 6.69 -23.80 6.51
CA GLY A 146 6.01 -24.29 5.32
C GLY A 146 5.19 -23.23 4.58
N LEU A 147 4.96 -22.06 5.18
CA LEU A 147 4.15 -20.97 4.64
C LEU A 147 4.76 -20.40 3.35
N VAL A 148 3.91 -20.22 2.34
CA VAL A 148 4.28 -19.59 1.07
C VAL A 148 3.88 -18.11 1.13
N LYS A 149 4.75 -17.23 0.61
CA LYS A 149 4.49 -15.80 0.46
C LYS A 149 4.71 -15.40 -0.98
N ALA A 150 3.75 -14.68 -1.56
CA ALA A 150 3.91 -13.99 -2.82
C ALA A 150 4.53 -12.61 -2.57
N GLU A 151 5.53 -12.23 -3.37
CA GLU A 151 6.21 -10.93 -3.32
C GLU A 151 6.02 -10.21 -4.64
N TYR A 152 5.36 -9.05 -4.58
CA TYR A 152 5.13 -8.17 -5.72
C TYR A 152 5.93 -6.88 -5.56
N LYS A 153 6.37 -6.30 -6.69
CA LYS A 153 7.19 -5.09 -6.67
C LYS A 153 6.84 -4.10 -7.77
N ILE A 154 7.03 -2.83 -7.44
CA ILE A 154 7.18 -1.74 -8.38
C ILE A 154 8.55 -1.12 -8.13
N GLN A 155 9.32 -0.91 -9.19
CA GLN A 155 10.60 -0.22 -9.12
C GLN A 155 10.80 0.60 -10.39
N ILE A 156 10.56 1.90 -10.26
CA ILE A 156 10.67 2.87 -11.35
C ILE A 156 11.67 3.94 -10.93
N SER A 157 12.54 4.34 -11.85
CA SER A 157 13.47 5.42 -11.60
C SER A 157 13.64 6.33 -12.80
N LEU A 158 13.76 7.62 -12.53
CA LEU A 158 14.08 8.64 -13.52
C LEU A 158 15.51 9.10 -13.25
N ARG A 159 16.44 8.74 -14.14
CA ARG A 159 17.86 9.08 -13.99
C ARG A 159 18.29 9.95 -15.16
N ARG A 160 18.68 11.20 -14.88
CA ARG A 160 19.07 12.18 -15.92
C ARG A 160 18.02 12.32 -17.04
N GLY A 161 16.73 12.34 -16.67
CA GLY A 161 15.61 12.45 -17.62
C GLY A 161 15.24 11.16 -18.35
N VAL A 162 15.95 10.05 -18.12
CA VAL A 162 15.63 8.74 -18.71
C VAL A 162 14.86 7.89 -17.71
N LEU A 163 13.66 7.45 -18.10
CA LEU A 163 12.83 6.54 -17.32
C LEU A 163 13.40 5.11 -17.40
N GLN A 164 13.44 4.44 -16.26
CA GLN A 164 13.90 3.06 -16.11
C GLN A 164 12.92 2.29 -15.24
N GLU A 165 12.17 1.40 -15.88
CA GLU A 165 11.19 0.51 -15.25
C GLU A 165 11.82 -0.88 -15.09
N ARG A 166 11.97 -1.35 -13.85
CA ARG A 166 12.53 -2.68 -13.58
C ARG A 166 11.49 -3.70 -13.18
N PHE A 167 10.45 -3.25 -12.48
CA PHE A 167 9.31 -4.05 -12.02
C PHE A 167 8.08 -3.16 -11.99
N GLY A 168 6.95 -3.69 -12.40
CA GLY A 168 5.69 -2.97 -12.47
C GLY A 168 5.75 -1.77 -13.42
N LEU A 169 4.62 -1.08 -13.53
CA LEU A 169 4.43 0.11 -14.35
C LEU A 169 3.60 1.11 -13.55
N CYS A 170 3.76 2.40 -13.79
CA CYS A 170 2.93 3.44 -13.20
C CYS A 170 2.43 4.37 -14.29
N ASP A 171 1.11 4.56 -14.34
CA ASP A 171 0.49 5.71 -14.97
C ASP A 171 0.50 6.88 -13.99
N THR A 172 1.08 8.00 -14.39
CA THR A 172 1.25 9.20 -13.55
C THR A 172 0.27 10.32 -13.88
N ASP A 173 -0.60 10.11 -14.86
CA ASP A 173 -1.65 11.05 -15.21
C ASP A 173 -2.91 10.30 -15.63
N LEU A 174 -3.79 10.09 -14.65
CA LEU A 174 -5.07 9.40 -14.84
C LEU A 174 -6.11 10.25 -15.60
N SER A 175 -5.80 11.51 -15.92
CA SER A 175 -6.71 12.41 -16.62
C SER A 175 -6.54 12.37 -18.15
N THR A 176 -5.39 11.90 -18.62
CA THR A 176 -5.09 11.78 -20.05
C THR A 176 -5.40 10.36 -20.53
N GLU A 177 -5.98 10.22 -21.72
CA GLU A 177 -6.22 8.90 -22.30
C GLU A 177 -4.90 8.21 -22.64
N GLY A 178 -4.73 6.99 -22.13
CA GLY A 178 -3.54 6.16 -22.32
C GLY A 178 -2.48 6.38 -21.25
N ALA A 179 -1.73 5.31 -20.94
CA ALA A 179 -0.80 5.29 -19.82
C ALA A 179 0.35 6.28 -19.98
N GLN A 180 0.44 7.25 -19.08
CA GLN A 180 1.55 8.21 -19.00
C GLN A 180 2.62 7.67 -18.05
N GLN A 181 3.52 6.84 -18.60
CA GLN A 181 4.60 6.21 -17.84
C GLN A 181 5.51 7.25 -17.17
N GLY A 182 5.69 7.10 -15.86
CA GLY A 182 6.49 8.05 -15.10
C GLY A 182 6.82 7.59 -13.69
N VAL A 183 7.57 8.44 -12.98
CA VAL A 183 7.78 8.28 -11.54
C VAL A 183 6.73 9.14 -10.83
N PRO A 184 5.83 8.55 -10.01
CA PRO A 184 4.83 9.33 -9.29
C PRO A 184 5.46 10.40 -8.40
N ALA A 185 4.93 11.61 -8.45
CA ALA A 185 5.40 12.76 -7.69
C ALA A 185 4.83 12.79 -6.26
N VAL A 186 5.08 11.73 -5.48
CA VAL A 186 4.58 11.58 -4.11
C VAL A 186 5.04 12.72 -3.19
N GLN A 187 4.12 13.22 -2.38
CA GLN A 187 4.28 14.28 -1.41
C GLN A 187 3.90 13.80 -0.01
N ALA A 188 4.30 14.55 1.02
CA ALA A 188 3.86 14.28 2.39
C ALA A 188 2.36 14.52 2.52
N GLY A 189 1.64 13.62 3.20
CA GLY A 189 0.19 13.67 3.33
C GLY A 189 -0.58 12.97 2.21
N ASP A 190 0.10 12.54 1.13
CA ASP A 190 -0.51 11.63 0.15
C ASP A 190 -0.79 10.26 0.79
N SER A 191 -1.68 9.51 0.15
CA SER A 191 -2.02 8.14 0.54
C SER A 191 -1.72 7.14 -0.56
N ALA A 192 -1.47 5.90 -0.15
CA ALA A 192 -1.22 4.75 -0.99
C ALA A 192 -2.22 3.65 -0.65
N THR A 193 -2.96 3.18 -1.64
CA THR A 193 -4.00 2.16 -1.49
C THR A 193 -3.75 1.02 -2.48
N VAL A 194 -3.79 -0.22 -2.01
CA VAL A 194 -3.66 -1.40 -2.87
C VAL A 194 -5.00 -2.09 -3.00
N THR A 195 -5.38 -2.36 -4.24
CA THR A 195 -6.62 -3.05 -4.62
C THR A 195 -6.29 -4.32 -5.41
N THR A 196 -7.27 -5.23 -5.43
CA THR A 196 -7.28 -6.38 -6.34
C THR A 196 -8.29 -6.10 -7.45
N ASP A 197 -7.96 -6.41 -8.70
CA ASP A 197 -8.88 -6.23 -9.85
C ASP A 197 -10.21 -6.99 -9.67
N THR A 198 -10.17 -8.17 -9.02
CA THR A 198 -11.34 -9.05 -8.87
C THR A 198 -12.49 -8.44 -8.05
N ASN A 199 -12.20 -7.55 -7.10
CA ASN A 199 -13.19 -6.99 -6.18
C ASN A 199 -13.14 -5.46 -6.06
N GLY A 200 -12.11 -4.81 -6.61
CA GLY A 200 -11.85 -3.36 -6.44
C GLY A 200 -11.63 -2.91 -4.99
N ALA A 201 -11.69 -3.84 -4.03
CA ALA A 201 -11.65 -3.52 -2.61
C ALA A 201 -10.22 -3.21 -2.19
N ALA A 202 -10.04 -2.06 -1.53
CA ALA A 202 -8.82 -1.72 -0.85
C ALA A 202 -8.55 -2.73 0.27
N PHE A 203 -7.39 -3.40 0.24
CA PHE A 203 -7.01 -4.35 1.28
C PHE A 203 -5.74 -3.95 2.05
N LEU A 204 -4.95 -3.02 1.50
CA LEU A 204 -3.83 -2.38 2.18
C LEU A 204 -3.87 -0.88 1.93
N GLN A 205 -3.60 -0.10 2.96
CA GLN A 205 -3.51 1.35 2.85
C GLN A 205 -2.45 1.93 3.79
N GLY A 206 -1.92 3.10 3.44
CA GLY A 206 -1.00 3.87 4.27
C GLY A 206 -0.85 5.31 3.77
N ALA A 207 -0.29 6.18 4.61
CA ALA A 207 -0.01 7.57 4.27
C ALA A 207 1.51 7.84 4.27
N PHE A 208 1.94 8.83 3.49
CA PHE A 208 3.34 9.27 3.36
C PHE A 208 3.70 10.41 4.32
#